data_AF-A0A840FCH4-F1
#
_entry.id   AF-A0A840FCH4-F1
#
_cell.length_a   1.000
_cell.length_b   1.000
_cell.length_c   1.000
_cell.angle_alpha   90.00
_cell.angle_beta   90.00
_cell.angle_gamma   90.00
#
_symmetry.space_group_name_H-M   'P 1'
#
loop_
_entity.id
_entity.type
_entity.pdbx_description
1 polymer ?
#
loop_
_entity_poly.entity_id
_entity_poly.type
_entity_poly.pdbx_seq_one_letter_code
_entity_poly.pdbx_strand_id
1 'polypeptide(L)'
;MADRRPPRIEKPSAWGVVIGDADYLAQSGWAAKALALGWPPHDLFGVGPESSDQFESLAVWLSGRKVAAMGEWKARTTCGAMFYRDEYGRPKTPKFPPVFLWDWGRGKRSR
;
A
#
# COMPACT_ATOMS: atom_id res chain seq x y z
N MET A 1 0.08 5.00 21.28
CA MET A 1 0.24 5.70 19.99
C MET A 1 0.24 4.62 18.90
N ALA A 2 -0.62 4.72 17.89
CA ALA A 2 -0.66 3.71 16.82
C ALA A 2 0.66 3.72 16.03
N ASP A 3 1.20 2.54 15.75
CA ASP A 3 2.42 2.38 14.95
C ASP A 3 2.21 3.06 13.58
N ARG A 4 3.15 3.94 13.23
CA ARG A 4 3.14 4.71 11.98
C ARG A 4 3.88 3.98 10.86
N ARG A 5 4.49 2.83 11.15
CA ARG A 5 5.25 2.05 10.19
C ARG A 5 4.33 1.08 9.47
N PRO A 6 4.55 0.87 8.17
CA PRO A 6 3.84 -0.17 7.45
C PRO A 6 4.39 -1.54 7.92
N PRO A 7 3.54 -2.58 7.95
CA PRO A 7 3.89 -3.86 8.53
C PRO A 7 4.83 -4.63 7.60
N ARG A 8 6.02 -4.99 8.11
CA ARG A 8 6.98 -5.80 7.35
C ARG A 8 6.43 -7.20 7.10
N ILE A 9 6.27 -7.56 5.84
CA ILE A 9 5.73 -8.87 5.43
C ILE A 9 6.88 -9.86 5.21
N GLU A 10 7.28 -10.53 6.28
CA GLU A 10 8.34 -11.56 6.23
C GLU A 10 7.80 -12.96 5.93
N LYS A 11 6.50 -13.19 6.14
CA LYS A 11 5.87 -14.50 6.01
C LYS A 11 5.01 -14.57 4.75
N PRO A 12 5.19 -15.60 3.88
CA PRO A 12 4.35 -15.79 2.70
C PRO A 12 2.84 -15.80 2.99
N SER A 13 2.43 -16.36 4.13
CA SER A 13 1.02 -16.43 4.54
C SER A 13 0.37 -15.07 4.82
N ALA A 14 1.14 -14.04 5.15
CA ALA A 14 0.62 -12.70 5.39
C ALA A 14 0.22 -11.96 4.10
N TRP A 15 0.66 -12.43 2.93
CA TRP A 15 0.25 -11.87 1.63
C TRP A 15 -1.23 -12.06 1.32
N GLY A 16 -1.89 -13.08 1.89
CA GLY A 16 -3.33 -13.26 1.73
C GLY A 16 -4.13 -12.05 2.26
N VAL A 17 -3.66 -11.43 3.34
CA VAL A 17 -4.28 -10.21 3.90
C VAL A 17 -4.09 -9.03 2.95
N VAL A 18 -2.90 -8.85 2.38
CA VAL A 18 -2.62 -7.77 1.43
C VAL A 18 -3.47 -7.91 0.17
N ILE A 19 -3.62 -9.12 -0.35
CA ILE A 19 -4.47 -9.37 -1.53
C ILE A 19 -5.93 -9.05 -1.19
N GLY A 20 -6.41 -9.49 -0.02
CA GLY A 20 -7.76 -9.16 0.44
C GLY A 20 -7.98 -7.65 0.65
N ASP A 21 -6.96 -6.94 1.11
CA ASP A 21 -7.01 -5.48 1.27
C ASP A 21 -6.96 -4.75 -0.07
N ALA A 22 -6.18 -5.23 -1.04
CA ALA A 22 -6.15 -4.71 -2.39
C ALA A 22 -7.50 -4.91 -3.11
N ASP A 23 -8.07 -6.11 -2.99
CA ASP A 23 -9.40 -6.42 -3.52
C ASP A 23 -10.48 -5.56 -2.86
N TYR A 24 -10.42 -5.40 -1.54
CA TYR A 24 -11.29 -4.49 -0.81
C TYR A 24 -11.17 -3.05 -1.35
N LEU A 25 -9.97 -2.52 -1.55
CA LEU A 25 -9.78 -1.16 -2.08
C LEU A 25 -10.41 -1.00 -3.46
N ALA A 26 -10.31 -2.03 -4.32
CA ALA A 26 -10.91 -2.03 -5.65
C ALA A 26 -12.44 -2.07 -5.59
N GLN A 27 -13.02 -3.00 -4.82
CA GLN A 27 -14.47 -3.21 -4.76
C GLN A 27 -15.24 -2.12 -4.00
N SER A 28 -14.61 -1.52 -2.99
CA SER A 28 -15.25 -0.49 -2.14
C SER A 28 -15.22 0.92 -2.75
N GLY A 29 -14.65 1.09 -3.94
CA GLY A 29 -14.51 2.39 -4.59
C GLY A 29 -13.42 3.30 -4.01
N TRP A 30 -12.68 2.85 -2.97
CA TRP A 30 -11.55 3.61 -2.43
C TRP A 30 -10.43 3.77 -3.44
N ALA A 31 -10.18 2.76 -4.28
CA ALA A 31 -9.23 2.87 -5.37
C ALA A 31 -9.66 3.94 -6.37
N ALA A 32 -10.92 3.94 -6.81
CA ALA A 32 -11.45 4.97 -7.72
C ALA A 32 -11.35 6.38 -7.11
N LYS A 33 -11.70 6.53 -5.84
CA LYS A 33 -11.58 7.80 -5.12
C LYS A 33 -10.12 8.27 -5.00
N ALA A 34 -9.20 7.37 -4.69
CA ALA A 34 -7.77 7.69 -4.62
C ALA A 34 -7.24 8.20 -5.95
N LEU A 35 -7.58 7.52 -7.05
CA LEU A 35 -7.18 7.93 -8.40
C LEU A 35 -7.76 9.31 -8.75
N ALA A 36 -9.02 9.58 -8.40
CA ALA A 36 -9.64 10.89 -8.58
C ALA A 36 -8.97 12.00 -7.73
N LEU A 37 -8.34 11.63 -6.61
CA LEU A 37 -7.55 12.51 -5.74
C LEU A 37 -6.08 12.61 -6.18
N GLY A 38 -5.71 12.07 -7.34
CA GLY A 38 -4.37 12.14 -7.90
C GLY A 38 -3.38 11.14 -7.32
N TRP A 39 -3.84 10.12 -6.58
CA TRP A 39 -2.96 9.06 -6.12
C TRP A 39 -2.53 8.20 -7.30
N PRO A 40 -1.23 7.91 -7.48
CA PRO A 40 -0.79 6.97 -8.47
C PRO A 40 -1.15 5.53 -8.06
N PRO A 41 -1.38 4.61 -9.02
CA PRO A 41 -1.71 3.22 -8.71
C PRO A 41 -0.70 2.50 -7.81
N HIS A 42 0.57 2.92 -7.83
CA HIS A 42 1.62 2.30 -7.01
C HIS A 42 1.49 2.65 -5.52
N ASP A 43 0.85 3.77 -5.16
CA ASP A 43 0.58 4.09 -3.76
C ASP A 43 -0.56 3.25 -3.20
N LEU A 44 -1.39 2.67 -4.07
CA LEU A 44 -2.49 1.78 -3.70
C LEU A 44 -2.09 0.32 -3.73
N PHE A 45 -1.31 -0.07 -4.75
CA PHE A 45 -1.07 -1.47 -5.12
C PHE A 45 0.39 -1.78 -5.46
N GLY A 46 1.32 -0.87 -5.18
CA GLY A 46 2.74 -1.08 -5.40
C GLY A 46 3.45 -1.68 -4.18
N VAL A 47 4.52 -2.41 -4.40
CA VAL A 47 5.43 -2.87 -3.36
C VAL A 47 6.86 -2.67 -3.85
N GLY A 48 7.74 -2.23 -2.97
CA GLY A 48 9.16 -2.09 -3.24
C GLY A 48 9.87 -3.43 -3.17
N PRO A 49 11.16 -3.44 -3.51
CA PRO A 49 12.03 -4.57 -3.19
C PRO A 49 11.93 -4.92 -1.69
N GLU A 50 12.01 -6.20 -1.35
CA GLU A 50 11.97 -6.76 0.01
C GLU A 50 13.00 -6.12 0.98
N SER A 51 14.07 -5.54 0.44
CA SER A 51 15.13 -4.83 1.16
C SER A 51 14.93 -3.33 1.31
N SER A 52 13.84 -2.78 0.77
CA SER A 52 13.53 -1.34 0.83
C SER A 52 12.49 -1.09 1.91
N ASP A 53 12.92 -0.58 3.05
CA ASP A 53 12.07 -0.08 4.16
C ASP A 53 11.10 1.06 3.75
N GLN A 54 11.08 1.44 2.47
CA GLN A 54 10.54 2.71 1.98
C GLN A 54 9.34 2.57 1.05
N PHE A 55 8.87 1.37 0.72
CA PHE A 55 7.80 1.24 -0.28
C PHE A 55 6.82 0.11 0.00
N GLU A 56 5.88 0.39 0.90
CA GLU A 56 4.69 -0.42 1.10
C GLU A 56 3.47 0.45 0.78
N SER A 57 2.67 0.00 -0.19
CA SER A 57 1.41 0.66 -0.61
C SER A 57 0.36 0.66 0.49
N LEU A 58 -0.72 1.40 0.26
CA LEU A 58 -1.89 1.40 1.12
C LEU A 58 -2.40 -0.02 1.39
N ALA A 59 -2.50 -0.89 0.37
CA ALA A 59 -2.95 -2.27 0.57
C ALA A 59 -2.10 -3.05 1.58
N VAL A 60 -0.78 -2.86 1.57
CA VAL A 60 0.13 -3.46 2.56
C VAL A 60 -0.09 -2.83 3.94
N TRP A 61 -0.19 -1.51 3.98
CA TRP A 61 -0.33 -0.78 5.23
C TRP A 61 -1.67 -1.04 5.94
N LEU A 62 -2.74 -1.38 5.21
CA LEU A 62 -4.05 -1.67 5.80
C LEU A 62 -3.98 -2.83 6.81
N SER A 63 -3.32 -3.94 6.47
CA SER A 63 -3.16 -5.10 7.36
C SER A 63 -4.51 -5.53 7.98
N GLY A 64 -5.53 -5.66 7.15
CA GLY A 64 -6.90 -6.03 7.50
C GLY A 64 -7.78 -4.88 7.99
N ARG A 65 -7.22 -3.68 8.18
CA ARG A 65 -7.97 -2.49 8.62
C ARG A 65 -8.75 -1.89 7.44
N LYS A 66 -9.90 -1.28 7.73
CA LYS A 66 -10.76 -0.66 6.72
C LYS A 66 -10.50 0.83 6.61
N VAL A 67 -10.58 1.38 5.39
CA VAL A 67 -10.46 2.82 5.16
C VAL A 67 -11.77 3.48 5.59
N ALA A 68 -11.65 4.54 6.39
CA ALA A 68 -12.76 5.37 6.84
C ALA A 68 -12.83 6.69 6.06
N ALA A 69 -11.68 7.26 5.71
CA ALA A 69 -11.60 8.50 4.97
C ALA A 69 -10.34 8.55 4.11
N MET A 70 -10.41 9.28 3.01
CA MET A 70 -9.31 9.49 2.10
C MET A 70 -9.35 10.93 1.59
N GLY A 71 -8.21 11.60 1.63
CA GLY A 71 -7.98 12.92 1.07
C GLY A 71 -6.79 12.89 0.11
N GLU A 72 -6.47 14.05 -0.44
CA GLU A 72 -5.46 14.22 -1.48
C GLU A 72 -4.09 13.60 -1.13
N TRP A 73 -3.68 13.69 0.14
CA TRP A 73 -2.34 13.28 0.58
C TRP A 73 -2.33 12.19 1.66
N LYS A 74 -3.51 11.76 2.14
CA LYS A 74 -3.61 10.82 3.26
C LYS A 74 -4.87 9.96 3.27
N ALA A 75 -4.75 8.77 3.84
CA ALA A 75 -5.87 7.88 4.13
C ALA A 75 -5.93 7.59 5.64
N ARG A 76 -7.13 7.50 6.20
CA ARG A 76 -7.40 7.17 7.60
C ARG A 76 -8.17 5.86 7.69
N THR A 77 -7.76 4.96 8.58
CA THR A 77 -8.52 3.74 8.86
C THR A 77 -9.60 3.96 9.91
N THR A 78 -10.55 3.04 9.99
CA THR A 78 -11.61 3.01 11.02
C THR A 78 -11.04 2.98 12.44
N CYS A 79 -9.88 2.36 12.66
CA CYS A 79 -9.18 2.36 13.94
C CYS A 79 -8.27 3.58 14.16
N GLY A 80 -8.32 4.59 13.28
CA GLY A 80 -7.59 5.85 13.42
C GLY A 80 -6.13 5.85 12.99
N ALA A 81 -5.64 4.78 12.35
CA ALA A 81 -4.31 4.78 11.75
C ALA A 81 -4.29 5.71 10.52
N MET A 82 -3.11 6.26 10.18
CA MET A 82 -2.93 7.20 9.05
C MET A 82 -1.84 6.73 8.07
N PHE A 83 -2.15 6.75 6.78
CA PHE A 83 -1.22 6.56 5.67
C PHE A 83 -1.02 7.88 4.92
N TYR A 84 0.20 8.18 4.48
CA TYR A 84 0.55 9.41 3.75
C TYR A 84 1.23 9.05 2.42
N ARG A 85 0.91 9.81 1.38
CA ARG A 85 1.29 9.52 -0.01
C ARG A 85 2.78 9.77 -0.30
N ASP A 86 3.36 10.90 0.12
CA ASP A 86 4.58 11.37 -0.56
C ASP A 86 5.60 12.17 0.27
N GLU A 87 5.25 13.00 1.28
CA GLU A 87 6.28 13.99 1.73
C GLU A 87 6.50 14.20 3.23
N TYR A 88 5.54 13.89 4.11
CA TYR A 88 5.69 14.20 5.55
C TYR A 88 6.27 13.07 6.42
N GLY A 89 6.89 12.04 5.81
CA GLY A 89 7.39 10.91 6.61
C GLY A 89 8.18 9.80 5.93
N ARG A 90 8.58 9.91 4.65
CA ARG A 90 9.53 8.96 4.04
C ARG A 90 10.75 9.70 3.48
N PRO A 91 11.98 9.14 3.63
CA PRO A 91 13.13 9.63 2.89
C PRO A 91 12.90 9.48 1.38
N LYS A 92 13.49 10.41 0.62
CA LYS A 92 13.45 10.55 -0.85
C LYS A 92 13.16 9.24 -1.60
N THR A 93 12.15 9.33 -2.46
CA THR A 93 11.85 8.48 -3.62
C THR A 93 12.96 7.47 -3.96
N PRO A 94 12.74 6.15 -3.84
CA PRO A 94 13.76 5.19 -4.23
C PRO A 94 13.99 5.26 -5.75
N LYS A 95 15.24 5.13 -6.16
CA LYS A 95 15.71 5.02 -7.56
C LYS A 95 15.17 3.79 -8.32
N PHE A 96 14.24 3.02 -7.73
CA PHE A 96 13.75 1.76 -8.27
C PHE A 96 12.29 1.90 -8.73
N PRO A 97 11.94 1.40 -9.93
CA PRO A 97 10.56 1.39 -10.38
C PRO A 97 9.73 0.50 -9.44
N PRO A 98 8.56 0.97 -8.96
CA PRO A 98 7.70 0.17 -8.10
C PRO A 98 7.19 -1.06 -8.85
N VAL A 99 7.09 -2.20 -8.17
CA VAL A 99 6.49 -3.42 -8.71
C VAL A 99 5.04 -3.46 -8.25
N PHE A 100 4.11 -3.73 -9.15
CA PHE A 100 2.70 -3.85 -8.76
C PHE A 100 2.39 -5.23 -8.18
N LEU A 101 1.39 -5.30 -7.29
CA LEU A 101 0.93 -6.56 -6.68
C LEU A 101 0.61 -7.65 -7.72
N TRP A 102 0.06 -7.28 -8.88
CA TRP A 102 -0.25 -8.21 -9.97
C TRP A 102 0.99 -8.68 -10.76
N ASP A 103 2.11 -7.97 -10.67
CA ASP A 103 3.39 -8.41 -11.24
C ASP A 103 4.08 -9.38 -10.28
N TRP A 104 3.89 -9.19 -8.97
CA TRP A 104 4.33 -10.15 -7.95
C TRP A 104 3.58 -11.49 -8.06
N GLY A 105 2.25 -11.44 -8.20
CA GLY A 105 1.40 -12.63 -8.31
C GLY A 105 1.59 -13.45 -9.59
N ARG A 106 2.15 -12.86 -10.65
CA ARG A 106 2.44 -13.55 -11.92
C ARG A 106 3.70 -14.42 -11.87
N GLY A 107 4.41 -14.42 -10.74
CA GLY A 107 5.70 -15.07 -10.58
C GLY A 107 6.76 -14.31 -11.38
N LYS A 108 7.86 -13.97 -10.72
CA LYS A 108 9.11 -13.82 -11.48
C LYS A 108 9.34 -15.15 -12.16
N ARG A 109 9.09 -15.25 -13.47
CA ARG A 109 9.89 -16.15 -14.30
C ARG A 109 11.31 -15.57 -14.27
N SER A 110 12.06 -15.91 -13.22
CA SER A 110 13.51 -15.73 -13.21
C SER A 110 14.05 -16.58 -14.35
N ARG A 111 14.58 -15.93 -15.38
CA ARG A 111 15.70 -16.47 -16.14
C ARG A 111 16.98 -16.01 -15.45
#